data_AF-A0A4R4ABT4-F1
#
_entry.id   AF-A0A4R4ABT4-F1
#
_cell.length_a   1.000
_cell.length_b   1.000
_cell.length_c   1.000
_cell.angle_alpha   90.00
_cell.angle_beta   90.00
_cell.angle_gamma   90.00
#
_symmetry.space_group_name_H-M   'P 1'
#
loop_
_entity.id
_entity.type
_entity.pdbx_description
1 polymer ?
#
loop_
_entity_poly.entity_id
_entity_poly.type
_entity_poly.pdbx_seq_one_letter_code
_entity_poly.pdbx_strand_id
1 'polypeptide(L)'
;MAKDTQSQDDDQMQDFRDLHARHAALPNGLQAELRRVDHPDTLRDCAGLYRLFPGARPTAQQLRQAFLLPWCREVESEQPLARRCAEHIHERRIIQMARDTAPQDLIAFRRLLIHLHSHAPVGWLEVARLAQFWGDRCKRRFVEDFYLNLYSLDQGDAA
;
A
#
# COMPACT_ATOMS: atom_id res chain seq x y z
N MET A 1 -14.15 -25.92 5.57
CA MET A 1 -12.91 -25.16 5.85
C MET A 1 -12.44 -24.35 4.64
N ALA A 2 -12.42 -24.86 3.40
CA ALA A 2 -12.04 -24.04 2.22
C ALA A 2 -13.08 -22.94 1.86
N LYS A 3 -14.38 -23.21 2.07
CA LYS A 3 -15.47 -22.27 1.75
C LYS A 3 -15.51 -21.05 2.68
N ASP A 4 -15.06 -21.23 3.91
CA ASP A 4 -15.04 -20.19 4.95
C ASP A 4 -13.89 -19.19 4.72
N THR A 5 -12.71 -19.68 4.33
CA THR A 5 -11.56 -18.83 3.99
C THR A 5 -11.80 -17.99 2.73
N GLN A 6 -12.43 -18.57 1.71
CA GLN A 6 -12.67 -17.87 0.45
C GLN A 6 -13.71 -16.76 0.58
N SER A 7 -14.74 -16.97 1.40
CA SER A 7 -15.74 -15.95 1.71
C SER A 7 -15.15 -14.78 2.52
N GLN A 8 -14.23 -15.08 3.45
CA GLN A 8 -13.54 -14.06 4.25
C GLN A 8 -12.58 -13.19 3.42
N ASP A 9 -11.89 -13.79 2.45
CA ASP A 9 -11.00 -13.05 1.55
C ASP A 9 -11.79 -12.11 0.63
N ASP A 10 -12.97 -12.54 0.17
CA ASP A 10 -13.87 -11.73 -0.66
C ASP A 10 -14.46 -10.55 0.13
N ASP A 11 -14.92 -10.80 1.37
CA ASP A 11 -15.41 -9.75 2.28
C ASP A 11 -14.32 -8.70 2.56
N GLN A 12 -13.10 -9.16 2.83
CA GLN A 12 -11.97 -8.26 3.07
C GLN A 12 -11.63 -7.43 1.82
N MET A 13 -11.73 -8.02 0.63
CA MET A 13 -11.50 -7.28 -0.60
C MET A 13 -12.54 -6.19 -0.80
N GLN A 14 -13.80 -6.47 -0.46
CA GLN A 14 -14.86 -5.48 -0.51
C GLN A 14 -14.61 -4.35 0.50
N ASP A 15 -14.19 -4.65 1.72
CA ASP A 15 -13.80 -3.63 2.71
C ASP A 15 -12.71 -2.69 2.19
N PHE A 16 -11.74 -3.22 1.44
CA PHE A 16 -10.69 -2.41 0.82
C PHE A 16 -11.22 -1.50 -0.28
N ARG A 17 -12.14 -2.00 -1.12
CA ARG A 17 -12.81 -1.18 -2.15
C ARG A 17 -13.62 -0.05 -1.51
N ASP A 18 -14.37 -0.36 -0.46
CA ASP A 18 -15.19 0.61 0.26
C ASP A 18 -14.34 1.67 0.96
N LEU A 19 -13.16 1.29 1.44
CA LEU A 19 -12.19 2.23 2.00
C LEU A 19 -11.64 3.20 0.94
N HIS A 20 -11.31 2.71 -0.26
CA HIS A 20 -10.87 3.55 -1.38
C HIS A 20 -11.96 4.52 -1.83
N ALA A 21 -13.20 4.02 -1.99
CA ALA A 21 -14.35 4.84 -2.37
C ALA A 21 -14.63 5.94 -1.34
N ARG A 22 -14.56 5.62 -0.03
CA ARG A 22 -14.69 6.63 1.03
C ARG A 22 -13.61 7.70 0.96
N HIS A 23 -12.36 7.32 0.72
CA HIS A 23 -11.27 8.28 0.55
C HIS A 23 -11.49 9.19 -0.66
N ALA A 24 -11.91 8.63 -1.79
CA ALA A 24 -12.22 9.39 -3.00
C ALA A 24 -13.39 10.38 -2.79
N ALA A 25 -14.36 10.03 -1.94
CA ALA A 25 -15.48 10.88 -1.57
C ALA A 25 -15.13 11.97 -0.53
N LEU A 26 -13.93 11.96 0.06
CA LEU A 26 -13.52 13.01 1.00
C LEU A 26 -13.36 14.35 0.26
N PRO A 27 -13.68 15.50 0.91
CA PRO A 27 -13.34 16.81 0.38
C PRO A 27 -11.84 16.94 0.10
N ASN A 28 -11.48 17.70 -0.95
CA ASN A 28 -10.08 17.90 -1.36
C ASN A 28 -9.17 18.37 -0.21
N GLY A 29 -9.69 19.18 0.71
CA GLY A 29 -8.94 19.62 1.90
C GLY A 29 -8.52 18.47 2.82
N LEU A 30 -9.42 17.51 3.05
CA LEU A 30 -9.14 16.33 3.88
C LEU A 30 -8.25 15.32 3.15
N GLN A 31 -8.42 15.16 1.84
CA GLN A 31 -7.49 14.34 1.04
C GLN A 31 -6.07 14.94 1.08
N ALA A 32 -5.94 16.26 0.94
CA ALA A 32 -4.66 16.95 0.99
C ALA A 32 -4.02 16.87 2.39
N GLU A 33 -4.81 16.96 3.45
CA GLU A 33 -4.37 16.74 4.83
C GLU A 33 -3.71 15.36 4.98
N LEU A 34 -4.42 14.27 4.62
CA LEU A 34 -3.90 12.90 4.70
C LEU A 34 -2.63 12.68 3.83
N ARG A 35 -2.59 13.31 2.66
CA ARG A 35 -1.46 13.21 1.72
C ARG A 35 -0.19 13.91 2.23
N ARG A 36 -0.31 14.95 3.08
CA ARG A 36 0.84 15.73 3.57
C ARG A 36 1.53 15.11 4.78
N VAL A 37 0.85 14.22 5.50
CA VAL A 37 1.42 13.56 6.67
C VAL A 37 2.68 12.75 6.30
N ASP A 38 3.75 12.89 7.08
CA ASP A 38 5.03 12.24 6.90
C ASP A 38 5.26 11.07 7.87
N HIS A 39 4.51 11.03 8.98
CA HIS A 39 4.58 9.98 10.00
C HIS A 39 3.19 9.36 10.28
N PRO A 40 3.05 8.03 10.36
CA PRO A 40 1.73 7.38 10.49
C PRO A 40 0.95 7.81 11.73
N ASP A 41 1.60 8.05 12.87
CA ASP A 41 0.90 8.48 14.09
C ASP A 41 0.33 9.90 13.99
N THR A 42 0.91 10.77 13.16
CA THR A 42 0.40 12.14 12.94
C THR A 42 -0.97 12.13 12.26
N LEU A 43 -1.37 11.03 11.61
CA LEU A 43 -2.74 10.87 11.09
C LEU A 43 -3.79 10.98 12.20
N ARG A 44 -3.45 10.69 13.45
CA ARG A 44 -4.36 10.80 14.59
C ARG A 44 -4.76 12.24 14.88
N ASP A 45 -4.00 13.21 14.40
CA ASP A 45 -4.31 14.63 14.52
C ASP A 45 -5.11 15.14 13.32
N CYS A 46 -5.36 14.29 12.30
CA CYS A 46 -6.05 14.67 11.08
C CYS A 46 -7.55 14.34 11.14
N ALA A 47 -8.40 15.33 10.82
CA ALA A 47 -9.85 15.11 10.74
C ALA A 47 -10.21 14.09 9.65
N GLY A 48 -9.44 14.06 8.55
CA GLY A 48 -9.61 13.10 7.46
C GLY A 48 -9.59 11.64 7.92
N LEU A 49 -8.79 11.29 8.94
CA LEU A 49 -8.68 9.92 9.44
C LEU A 49 -10.02 9.44 10.04
N TYR A 50 -10.64 10.26 10.87
CA TYR A 50 -11.89 9.92 11.54
C TYR A 50 -13.10 9.99 10.61
N ARG A 51 -13.01 10.74 9.51
CA ARG A 51 -13.98 10.69 8.42
C ARG A 51 -13.85 9.41 7.60
N LEU A 52 -12.63 8.91 7.44
CA LEU A 52 -12.36 7.66 6.74
C LEU A 52 -12.85 6.44 7.54
N PHE A 53 -12.68 6.46 8.87
CA PHE A 53 -13.13 5.41 9.79
C PHE A 53 -14.15 5.95 10.82
N PRO A 54 -15.42 6.13 10.44
CA PRO A 54 -16.42 6.73 11.32
C PRO A 54 -16.77 5.84 12.50
N GLY A 55 -17.02 6.45 13.66
CA GLY A 55 -17.62 5.79 14.83
C GLY A 55 -16.69 4.90 15.66
N ALA A 56 -15.42 4.77 15.29
CA ALA A 56 -14.46 3.94 16.02
C ALA A 56 -13.07 4.57 16.08
N ARG A 57 -12.26 4.13 17.05
CA ARG A 57 -10.82 4.42 17.08
C ARG A 57 -10.12 3.57 16.02
N PRO A 58 -9.38 4.17 15.06
CA PRO A 58 -8.70 3.40 14.03
C PRO A 58 -7.67 2.42 14.62
N THR A 59 -7.71 1.18 14.15
CA THR A 59 -6.71 0.16 14.50
C THR A 59 -5.34 0.49 13.89
N ALA A 60 -4.31 -0.23 14.33
CA ALA A 60 -2.98 -0.10 13.72
C ALA A 60 -2.98 -0.45 12.22
N GLN A 61 -3.77 -1.43 11.78
CA GLN A 61 -3.88 -1.76 10.34
C GLN A 61 -4.55 -0.62 9.57
N GLN A 62 -5.63 -0.07 10.11
CA GLN A 62 -6.36 1.05 9.50
C GLN A 62 -5.51 2.32 9.40
N LEU A 63 -4.65 2.58 10.38
CA LEU A 63 -3.65 3.65 10.29
C LEU A 63 -2.67 3.42 9.15
N ARG A 64 -2.13 2.19 9.00
CA ARG A 64 -1.23 1.87 7.87
C ARG A 64 -1.93 2.05 6.53
N GLN A 65 -3.18 1.61 6.43
CA GLN A 65 -3.99 1.78 5.23
C GLN A 65 -4.20 3.26 4.91
N ALA A 66 -4.65 4.07 5.86
CA ALA A 66 -4.83 5.52 5.67
C ALA A 66 -3.53 6.25 5.31
N PHE A 67 -2.38 5.77 5.81
CA PHE A 67 -1.08 6.35 5.52
C PHE A 67 -0.62 6.10 4.08
N LEU A 68 -1.02 5.00 3.46
CA LEU A 68 -0.58 4.62 2.11
C LEU A 68 -1.61 4.97 1.02
N LEU A 69 -2.90 4.93 1.37
CA LEU A 69 -4.03 5.12 0.47
C LEU A 69 -3.96 6.39 -0.42
N PRO A 70 -3.50 7.57 0.05
CA PRO A 70 -3.45 8.78 -0.78
C PRO A 70 -2.55 8.70 -2.03
N TRP A 71 -1.76 7.64 -2.15
CA TRP A 71 -0.84 7.38 -3.26
C TRP A 71 -1.33 6.27 -4.19
N CYS A 72 -2.53 5.72 -3.96
CA CYS A 72 -3.14 4.67 -4.77
C CYS A 72 -4.38 5.25 -5.47
N ARG A 73 -4.20 5.78 -6.68
CA ARG A 73 -5.31 6.43 -7.42
C ARG A 73 -6.34 5.43 -7.94
N GLU A 74 -5.89 4.24 -8.32
CA GLU A 74 -6.76 3.20 -8.87
C GLU A 74 -7.08 2.16 -7.81
N VAL A 75 -8.22 1.50 -7.95
CA VAL A 75 -8.58 0.38 -7.07
C VAL A 75 -7.71 -0.83 -7.41
N GLU A 76 -7.63 -1.15 -8.69
CA GLU A 76 -6.82 -2.23 -9.25
C GLU A 76 -5.85 -1.65 -10.26
N SER A 77 -4.66 -2.24 -10.38
CA SER A 77 -3.71 -1.92 -11.43
C SER A 77 -3.58 -3.06 -12.40
N GLU A 78 -3.35 -2.74 -13.67
CA GLU A 78 -3.10 -3.74 -14.73
C GLU A 78 -1.87 -4.62 -14.44
N GLN A 79 -0.91 -4.07 -13.70
CA GLN A 79 0.36 -4.71 -13.40
C GLN A 79 0.58 -4.85 -11.89
N PRO A 80 1.15 -5.98 -11.42
CA PRO A 80 1.47 -6.17 -10.01
C PRO A 80 2.46 -5.15 -9.47
N LEU A 81 2.29 -4.75 -8.21
CA LEU A 81 3.14 -3.77 -7.53
C LEU A 81 4.61 -4.18 -7.52
N ALA A 82 4.91 -5.46 -7.26
CA ALA A 82 6.27 -5.97 -7.23
C ALA A 82 6.98 -5.82 -8.59
N ARG A 83 6.24 -6.04 -9.70
CA ARG A 83 6.75 -5.84 -11.05
C ARG A 83 7.00 -4.36 -11.36
N ARG A 84 6.05 -3.49 -10.99
CA ARG A 84 6.25 -2.03 -11.11
C ARG A 84 7.46 -1.54 -10.33
N CYS A 85 7.68 -2.09 -9.13
CA CYS A 85 8.89 -1.80 -8.37
C CYS A 85 10.14 -2.25 -9.14
N ALA A 86 10.14 -3.44 -9.75
CA ALA A 86 11.29 -3.93 -10.51
C ALA A 86 11.66 -3.01 -11.70
N GLU A 87 10.67 -2.41 -12.37
CA GLU A 87 10.89 -1.52 -13.51
C GLU A 87 11.42 -0.12 -13.12
N HIS A 88 11.12 0.36 -11.91
CA HIS A 88 11.35 1.77 -11.56
C HIS A 88 12.11 2.01 -10.25
N ILE A 89 12.28 1.00 -9.40
CA ILE A 89 12.89 1.12 -8.08
C ILE A 89 14.16 0.29 -8.01
N HIS A 90 15.26 0.97 -7.69
CA HIS A 90 16.53 0.30 -7.45
C HIS A 90 16.44 -0.70 -6.28
N GLU A 91 16.97 -1.91 -6.49
CA GLU A 91 16.93 -3.04 -5.55
C GLU A 91 17.27 -2.68 -4.10
N ARG A 92 18.37 -1.93 -3.91
CA ARG A 92 18.83 -1.43 -2.61
C ARG A 92 17.72 -0.78 -1.79
N ARG A 93 16.80 -0.03 -2.40
CA ARG A 93 15.68 0.63 -1.70
C ARG A 93 14.65 -0.39 -1.20
N ILE A 94 14.41 -1.45 -1.96
CA ILE A 94 13.49 -2.55 -1.60
C ILE A 94 14.05 -3.33 -0.40
N ILE A 95 15.33 -3.72 -0.46
CA ILE A 95 16.00 -4.43 0.63
C ILE A 95 16.08 -3.58 1.90
N GLN A 96 16.40 -2.28 1.79
CA GLN A 96 16.44 -1.38 2.94
C GLN A 96 15.08 -1.28 3.62
N MET A 97 14.01 -1.02 2.86
CA MET A 97 12.64 -0.98 3.39
C MET A 97 12.27 -2.28 4.11
N ALA A 98 12.62 -3.44 3.55
CA ALA A 98 12.28 -4.73 4.15
C ALA A 98 13.02 -4.98 5.48
N ARG A 99 14.25 -4.46 5.62
CA ARG A 99 15.09 -4.60 6.82
C ARG A 99 14.77 -3.57 7.91
N ASP A 100 14.17 -2.45 7.54
CA ASP A 100 13.78 -1.42 8.50
C ASP A 100 12.68 -1.92 9.44
N THR A 101 12.57 -1.24 10.58
CA THR A 101 11.56 -1.50 11.61
C THR A 101 10.51 -0.41 11.63
N ALA A 102 9.35 -0.71 12.22
CA ALA A 102 8.29 0.27 12.39
C ALA A 102 8.79 1.50 13.17
N PRO A 103 8.42 2.74 12.77
CA PRO A 103 7.58 3.09 11.62
C PRO A 103 8.37 3.38 10.32
N GLN A 104 9.70 3.23 10.33
CA GLN A 104 10.56 3.61 9.20
C GLN A 104 10.33 2.75 7.96
N ASP A 105 10.05 1.47 8.13
CA ASP A 105 9.70 0.56 7.03
C ASP A 105 8.45 1.01 6.28
N LEU A 106 7.41 1.45 6.99
CA LEU A 106 6.18 1.97 6.41
C LEU A 106 6.39 3.32 5.73
N ILE A 107 7.22 4.19 6.30
CA ILE A 107 7.61 5.48 5.71
C ILE A 107 8.40 5.24 4.41
N ALA A 108 9.34 4.29 4.43
CA ALA A 108 10.08 3.87 3.25
C ALA A 108 9.12 3.32 2.19
N PHE A 109 8.15 2.49 2.57
CA PHE A 109 7.14 1.97 1.64
C PHE A 109 6.30 3.08 1.01
N ARG A 110 5.82 4.05 1.81
CA ARG A 110 5.13 5.24 1.28
C ARG A 110 5.98 5.99 0.26
N ARG A 111 7.28 6.16 0.51
CA ARG A 111 8.21 6.81 -0.42
C ARG A 111 8.38 6.04 -1.72
N LEU A 112 8.26 4.71 -1.71
CA LEU A 112 8.20 3.91 -2.94
C LEU A 112 6.91 4.20 -3.71
N LEU A 113 5.76 4.21 -3.04
CA LEU A 113 4.48 4.52 -3.68
C LEU A 113 4.46 5.93 -4.29
N ILE A 114 5.03 6.93 -3.59
CA ILE A 114 5.19 8.30 -4.12
C ILE A 114 6.03 8.30 -5.40
N HIS A 115 7.14 7.55 -5.41
CA HIS A 115 7.98 7.43 -6.59
C HIS A 115 7.21 6.80 -7.74
N LEU A 116 6.54 5.66 -7.51
CA LEU A 116 5.76 4.95 -8.54
C LEU A 116 4.60 5.79 -9.07
N HIS A 117 3.91 6.52 -8.19
CA HIS A 117 2.82 7.44 -8.54
C HIS A 117 3.22 8.49 -9.60
N SER A 118 4.51 8.80 -9.69
CA SER A 118 5.05 9.74 -10.69
C SER A 118 5.21 9.12 -12.08
N HIS A 119 5.21 7.78 -12.18
CA HIS A 119 5.35 7.02 -13.44
C HIS A 119 4.01 6.44 -13.91
N ALA A 120 3.27 5.79 -13.02
CA ALA A 120 1.98 5.17 -13.32
C ALA A 120 1.09 5.03 -12.07
N PRO A 121 -0.24 4.92 -12.24
CA PRO A 121 -1.14 4.63 -11.12
C PRO A 121 -0.84 3.29 -10.45
N VAL A 122 -0.86 3.29 -9.12
CA VAL A 122 -0.75 2.08 -8.30
C VAL A 122 -2.14 1.63 -7.85
N GLY A 123 -2.41 0.33 -7.99
CA GLY A 123 -3.66 -0.30 -7.55
C GLY A 123 -3.72 -0.44 -6.03
N TRP A 124 -4.81 0.04 -5.44
CA TRP A 124 -5.03 0.03 -4.01
C TRP A 124 -5.11 -1.38 -3.41
N LEU A 125 -5.77 -2.35 -4.05
CA LEU A 125 -6.07 -3.64 -3.42
C LEU A 125 -4.80 -4.41 -2.99
N GLU A 126 -3.74 -4.36 -3.80
CA GLU A 126 -2.46 -4.97 -3.46
C GLU A 126 -1.79 -4.25 -2.28
N VAL A 127 -1.79 -2.91 -2.31
CA VAL A 127 -1.23 -2.09 -1.24
C VAL A 127 -1.99 -2.28 0.07
N ALA A 128 -3.32 -2.37 0.02
CA ALA A 128 -4.18 -2.60 1.17
C ALA A 128 -3.90 -3.94 1.84
N ARG A 129 -3.69 -5.00 1.04
CA ARG A 129 -3.31 -6.33 1.52
C ARG A 129 -1.94 -6.31 2.19
N LEU A 130 -0.96 -5.65 1.59
CA LEU A 130 0.35 -5.45 2.23
C LEU A 130 0.23 -4.66 3.53
N ALA A 131 -0.54 -3.58 3.55
CA ALA A 131 -0.76 -2.74 4.73
C ALA A 131 -1.46 -3.50 5.87
N GLN A 132 -2.40 -4.38 5.55
CA GLN A 132 -3.10 -5.22 6.53
C GLN A 132 -2.12 -6.12 7.26
N PHE A 133 -1.33 -6.89 6.51
CA PHE A 133 -0.45 -7.94 7.03
C PHE A 133 1.01 -7.47 7.19
N TRP A 134 1.23 -6.16 7.21
CA TRP A 134 2.56 -5.57 7.25
C TRP A 134 3.39 -6.11 8.43
N GLY A 135 4.52 -6.73 8.10
CA GLY A 135 5.41 -7.42 9.03
C GLY A 135 6.45 -8.26 8.28
N ASP A 136 7.37 -8.89 9.00
CA ASP A 136 8.58 -9.49 8.39
C ASP A 136 8.28 -10.53 7.32
N ARG A 137 7.27 -11.39 7.54
CA ARG A 137 6.86 -12.39 6.55
C ARG A 137 6.33 -11.74 5.26
N CYS A 138 5.53 -10.69 5.41
CA CYS A 138 4.96 -9.96 4.28
C CYS A 138 6.04 -9.19 3.51
N LYS A 139 6.94 -8.49 4.23
CA LYS A 139 8.09 -7.78 3.65
C LYS A 139 9.01 -8.73 2.89
N ARG A 140 9.32 -9.91 3.46
CA ARG A 140 10.16 -10.93 2.79
C ARG A 140 9.52 -11.43 1.50
N ARG A 141 8.24 -11.80 1.54
CA ARG A 141 7.51 -12.23 0.34
C ARG A 141 7.53 -11.16 -0.75
N PHE A 142 7.32 -9.90 -0.38
CA PHE A 142 7.36 -8.79 -1.34
C PHE A 142 8.75 -8.63 -1.99
N VAL A 143 9.83 -8.82 -1.22
CA VAL A 143 11.21 -8.83 -1.76
C VAL A 143 11.40 -9.99 -2.75
N GLU A 144 10.94 -11.19 -2.41
CA GLU A 144 11.01 -12.36 -3.29
C GLU A 144 10.25 -12.11 -4.60
N ASP A 145 9.00 -11.63 -4.52
CA ASP A 145 8.19 -11.28 -5.68
C ASP A 145 8.86 -10.20 -6.55
N PHE A 146 9.51 -9.20 -5.93
CA PHE A 146 10.28 -8.17 -6.64
C PHE A 146 11.44 -8.77 -7.44
N TYR A 147 12.27 -9.63 -6.82
CA TYR A 147 13.42 -10.24 -7.50
C TYR A 147 13.03 -11.22 -8.60
N LEU A 148 11.92 -11.97 -8.42
CA LEU A 148 11.38 -12.82 -9.47
C LEU A 148 10.98 -12.01 -10.71
N ASN A 149 10.37 -10.83 -10.51
CA ASN A 149 10.02 -9.95 -11.61
C ASN A 149 11.24 -9.27 -12.24
N LEU A 150 12.20 -8.82 -11.42
CA LEU A 150 13.45 -8.23 -11.91
C LEU A 150 14.20 -9.20 -12.82
N TYR A 151 14.37 -10.44 -12.39
CA TYR A 151 15.01 -11.48 -13.19
C TYR A 151 14.25 -11.77 -14.49
N SER A 152 12.92 -11.76 -14.45
CA SER A 152 12.09 -11.95 -15.65
C SER A 152 12.24 -10.80 -16.66
N LEU A 153 12.49 -9.58 -16.20
CA LEU A 153 12.73 -8.42 -17.07
C LEU A 153 14.12 -8.52 -17.72
N ASP A 154 15.14 -8.87 -16.93
CA ASP A 154 16.51 -9.06 -17.44
C ASP A 154 16.60 -10.15 -18.51
N GLN A 155 15.79 -11.20 -18.42
CA GLN A 155 15.69 -12.24 -19.46
C GLN A 155 14.91 -11.79 -20.70
N GLY A 156 13.92 -10.91 -20.54
CA GLY A 156 13.09 -10.40 -21.63
C GLY A 156 13.81 -9.36 -22.50
N ASP A 157 14.74 -8.60 -21.93
CA ASP A 157 15.60 -7.65 -22.65
C ASP A 157 16.78 -8.34 -23.37
N ALA A 158 16.98 -9.63 -23.13
CA ALA A 158 18.02 -10.45 -23.76
C ALA A 158 17.55 -11.23 -25.01
N ALA A 159 16.31 -11.00 -25.48
CA ALA A 159 15.69 -11.63 -26.64
C ALA A 159 15.40 -10.61 -27.75
#